data_AF-A0A2E1GSA1-F1
#
_entry.id   AF-A0A2E1GSA1-F1
#
_cell.length_a   1.000
_cell.length_b   1.000
_cell.length_c   1.000
_cell.angle_alpha   90.00
_cell.angle_beta   90.00
_cell.angle_gamma   90.00
#
_symmetry.space_group_name_H-M   'P 1'
#
loop_
_entity.id
_entity.type
_entity.pdbx_description
1 polymer ?
#
loop_
_entity_poly.entity_id
_entity_poly.type
_entity_poly.pdbx_seq_one_letter_code
_entity_poly.pdbx_strand_id
1 'polypeptide(L)'
;MLEKGDILKWNLEGPILKKVKLLRDRVLNKNEDAVGIPDGDLHITLAAGPNWSKVKREARDMPEPDFKMNVEPSIKVAEEGPKKSWYVKLKNQNDWKNFLYNMLGKVPNPDRVYHISLANLTGNKRDSVAIVEEYITEDITKSDLDQVEKYADRLFAAVGIDVEFTRHFLDRVNDERNKKPISTAELIGLFKKTYKKHGKKIPKLDPDTQAVVKDMKRDINMPFVINIDKNGMLNLVAKTIMRKKDFRTSNMELPV
;
A
#
# COMPACT_ATOMS: atom_id res chain seq x y z
N MET A 1 -22.72 11.38 1.11
CA MET A 1 -23.28 11.34 2.49
C MET A 1 -22.80 10.08 3.23
N LEU A 2 -22.53 10.16 4.54
CA LEU A 2 -21.90 9.08 5.31
C LEU A 2 -22.95 8.22 6.04
N GLU A 3 -22.84 6.89 6.00
CA GLU A 3 -23.72 5.94 6.70
C GLU A 3 -23.01 5.27 7.87
N LYS A 4 -23.71 5.16 9.01
CA LYS A 4 -23.22 4.55 10.25
C LYS A 4 -23.96 3.24 10.55
N GLY A 5 -23.21 2.17 10.77
CA GLY A 5 -23.69 0.87 11.24
C GLY A 5 -22.52 -0.04 11.62
N ASP A 6 -22.62 -1.34 11.32
CA ASP A 6 -21.50 -2.29 11.46
C ASP A 6 -20.29 -1.92 10.58
N ILE A 7 -20.51 -1.03 9.62
CA ILE A 7 -19.53 -0.50 8.69
C ILE A 7 -19.71 1.03 8.64
N LEU A 8 -18.59 1.73 8.59
CA LEU A 8 -18.51 3.16 8.28
C LEU A 8 -18.35 3.35 6.77
N LYS A 9 -19.27 4.05 6.12
CA LYS A 9 -19.30 4.18 4.65
C LYS A 9 -19.45 5.60 4.17
N TRP A 10 -18.73 5.96 3.12
CA TRP A 10 -18.89 7.22 2.40
C TRP A 10 -19.65 6.99 1.09
N ASN A 11 -20.90 7.45 0.99
CA ASN A 11 -21.69 7.37 -0.24
C ASN A 11 -21.18 8.40 -1.26
N LEU A 12 -21.17 7.99 -2.53
CA LEU A 12 -20.65 8.81 -3.62
C LEU A 12 -21.70 9.77 -4.15
N GLU A 13 -21.27 11.00 -4.42
CA GLU A 13 -22.14 12.05 -4.96
C GLU A 13 -21.39 12.88 -6.02
N GLY A 14 -22.11 13.71 -6.75
CA GLY A 14 -21.52 14.72 -7.65
C GLY A 14 -20.58 14.14 -8.72
N PRO A 15 -19.44 14.80 -9.00
CA PRO A 15 -18.52 14.41 -10.08
C PRO A 15 -17.90 13.02 -9.93
N ILE A 16 -17.62 12.58 -8.69
CA ILE A 16 -17.01 11.26 -8.48
C ILE A 16 -17.99 10.13 -8.79
N LEU A 17 -19.27 10.27 -8.42
CA LEU A 17 -20.30 9.30 -8.77
C LEU A 17 -20.43 9.17 -10.30
N LYS A 18 -20.46 10.30 -11.03
CA LYS A 18 -20.49 10.28 -12.51
C LYS A 18 -19.31 9.51 -13.09
N LYS A 19 -18.09 9.76 -12.59
CA LYS A 19 -16.87 9.06 -13.04
C LYS A 19 -16.95 7.55 -12.77
N VAL A 20 -17.41 7.15 -11.59
CA VAL A 20 -17.52 5.76 -11.15
C VAL A 20 -18.56 5.01 -11.98
N LYS A 21 -19.70 5.64 -12.31
CA LYS A 21 -20.71 5.07 -13.21
C LYS A 21 -20.13 4.74 -14.59
N LEU A 22 -19.38 5.66 -15.19
CA LEU A 22 -18.71 5.42 -16.47
C LEU A 22 -17.72 4.24 -16.41
N LEU A 23 -17.02 4.07 -15.28
CA LEU A 23 -16.12 2.93 -15.09
C LEU A 23 -16.90 1.62 -14.89
N ARG A 24 -18.03 1.66 -14.18
CA ARG A 24 -18.94 0.51 -14.04
C ARG A 24 -19.49 0.08 -15.39
N ASP A 25 -19.95 1.00 -16.22
CA ASP A 25 -20.49 0.68 -17.55
C ASP A 25 -19.43 -0.03 -18.42
N ARG A 26 -18.15 0.36 -18.30
CA ARG A 26 -17.04 -0.35 -18.97
C ARG A 26 -16.85 -1.78 -18.46
N VAL A 27 -17.12 -2.05 -17.18
CA VAL A 27 -17.11 -3.41 -16.64
C VAL A 27 -18.23 -4.23 -17.26
N LEU A 28 -19.46 -3.71 -17.19
CA LEU A 28 -20.66 -4.43 -17.66
C LEU A 28 -20.60 -4.74 -19.15
N ASN A 29 -20.03 -3.84 -19.96
CA ASN A 29 -19.87 -4.07 -21.40
C ASN A 29 -18.79 -5.12 -21.75
N LYS A 30 -17.91 -5.49 -20.80
CA LYS A 30 -16.78 -6.40 -21.04
C LYS A 30 -16.88 -7.74 -20.32
N ASN A 31 -17.79 -7.86 -19.35
CA ASN A 31 -17.88 -9.01 -18.46
C ASN A 31 -19.36 -9.41 -18.34
N GLU A 32 -19.74 -10.50 -18.98
CA GLU A 32 -21.13 -10.99 -19.01
C GLU A 32 -21.61 -11.47 -17.64
N ASP A 33 -20.69 -11.89 -16.78
CA ASP A 33 -20.94 -12.35 -15.40
C ASP A 33 -21.03 -11.18 -14.39
N ALA A 34 -20.74 -9.95 -14.81
CA ALA A 34 -20.74 -8.79 -13.93
C ALA A 34 -22.14 -8.18 -13.82
N VAL A 35 -22.64 -8.09 -12.59
CA VAL A 35 -23.86 -7.37 -12.23
C VAL A 35 -23.48 -6.08 -11.50
N GLY A 36 -23.93 -4.95 -12.05
CA GLY A 36 -23.58 -3.62 -11.55
C GLY A 36 -24.17 -3.35 -10.16
N ILE A 37 -23.35 -2.82 -9.26
CA ILE A 37 -23.83 -2.34 -7.96
C ILE A 37 -24.70 -1.10 -8.20
N PRO A 38 -25.93 -1.01 -7.65
CA PRO A 38 -26.82 0.12 -7.85
C PRO A 38 -26.18 1.47 -7.47
N ASP A 39 -26.61 2.56 -8.12
CA ASP A 39 -26.04 3.90 -7.90
C ASP A 39 -26.06 4.33 -6.42
N GLY A 40 -27.20 4.12 -5.74
CA GLY A 40 -27.35 4.43 -4.31
C GLY A 40 -26.55 3.51 -3.38
N ASP A 41 -26.00 2.41 -3.92
CA ASP A 41 -25.22 1.43 -3.19
C ASP A 41 -23.71 1.58 -3.43
N LEU A 42 -23.29 2.44 -4.36
CA LEU A 42 -21.88 2.77 -4.57
C LEU A 42 -21.34 3.60 -3.40
N HIS A 43 -20.33 3.07 -2.72
CA HIS A 43 -19.75 3.69 -1.55
C HIS A 43 -18.28 3.32 -1.37
N ILE A 44 -17.58 4.09 -0.54
CA ILE A 44 -16.27 3.75 -0.01
C ILE A 44 -16.48 3.18 1.38
N THR A 45 -16.02 1.97 1.64
CA THR A 45 -15.94 1.47 3.02
C THR A 45 -14.74 2.09 3.71
N LEU A 46 -14.97 2.91 4.74
CA LEU A 46 -13.93 3.60 5.48
C LEU A 46 -13.39 2.78 6.66
N ALA A 47 -14.29 2.11 7.39
CA ALA A 47 -13.93 1.28 8.53
C ALA A 47 -14.96 0.15 8.72
N ALA A 48 -14.51 -1.02 9.14
CA ALA A 48 -15.38 -2.16 9.45
C ALA A 48 -14.75 -3.06 10.51
N GLY A 49 -15.58 -3.96 11.07
CA GLY A 49 -15.15 -5.04 11.94
C GLY A 49 -14.79 -4.61 13.38
N PRO A 50 -14.10 -5.47 14.15
CA PRO A 50 -13.96 -5.29 15.59
C PRO A 50 -13.26 -3.99 16.01
N ASN A 51 -12.28 -3.53 15.22
CA ASN A 51 -11.56 -2.28 15.52
C ASN A 51 -12.42 -1.04 15.26
N TRP A 52 -13.33 -1.08 14.28
CA TRP A 52 -14.33 -0.04 14.05
C TRP A 52 -15.36 -0.01 15.18
N SER A 53 -15.86 -1.18 15.60
CA SER A 53 -16.84 -1.29 16.68
C SER A 53 -16.37 -0.63 17.99
N LYS A 54 -15.05 -0.65 18.25
CA LYS A 54 -14.43 0.01 19.42
C LYS A 54 -14.47 1.55 19.37
N VAL A 55 -14.55 2.16 18.19
CA VAL A 55 -14.50 3.61 17.99
C VAL A 55 -15.73 4.22 17.35
N LYS A 56 -16.74 3.42 17.01
CA LYS A 56 -17.95 3.92 16.35
C LYS A 56 -18.62 5.10 17.09
N ARG A 57 -18.42 5.20 18.40
CA ARG A 57 -18.92 6.28 19.28
C ARG A 57 -18.15 7.61 19.13
N GLU A 58 -16.96 7.59 18.55
CA GLU A 58 -16.13 8.77 18.29
C GLU A 58 -16.54 9.46 16.98
N ALA A 59 -17.11 8.70 16.04
CA ALA A 59 -17.64 9.22 14.78
C ALA A 59 -19.00 9.95 14.95
N ARG A 60 -19.18 10.78 15.99
CA ARG A 60 -20.44 11.48 16.25
C ARG A 60 -20.73 12.53 15.19
N ASP A 61 -19.76 13.41 14.97
CA ASP A 61 -19.82 14.46 13.96
C ASP A 61 -18.87 14.13 12.83
N MET A 62 -19.37 14.27 11.60
CA MET A 62 -18.69 13.80 10.40
C MET A 62 -18.29 15.01 9.57
N PRO A 63 -17.01 15.42 9.60
CA PRO A 63 -16.56 16.50 8.74
C PRO A 63 -16.57 16.05 7.28
N GLU A 64 -16.76 17.00 6.37
CA GLU A 64 -16.46 16.75 4.97
C GLU A 64 -14.94 16.66 4.77
N PRO A 65 -14.45 15.70 3.96
CA PRO A 65 -13.07 15.67 3.52
C PRO A 65 -12.67 16.99 2.88
N ASP A 66 -11.56 17.57 3.33
CA ASP A 66 -10.95 18.78 2.79
C ASP A 66 -10.12 18.51 1.52
N PHE A 67 -10.13 17.28 1.02
CA PHE A 67 -9.41 16.85 -0.17
C PHE A 67 -10.37 16.40 -1.29
N LYS A 68 -9.91 16.59 -2.53
CA LYS A 68 -10.65 16.14 -3.72
C LYS A 68 -10.58 14.63 -3.87
N MET A 69 -11.71 13.95 -3.72
CA MET A 69 -11.81 12.50 -3.95
C MET A 69 -11.55 12.16 -5.41
N ASN A 70 -10.64 11.23 -5.65
CA ASN A 70 -10.36 10.70 -6.99
C ASN A 70 -10.17 9.19 -6.98
N VAL A 71 -10.62 8.55 -8.06
CA VAL A 71 -10.33 7.14 -8.35
C VAL A 71 -9.24 6.99 -9.40
N GLU A 72 -8.48 5.91 -9.29
CA GLU A 72 -7.61 5.41 -10.35
C GLU A 72 -8.43 5.06 -11.60
N PRO A 73 -7.85 5.23 -12.80
CA PRO A 73 -8.53 4.85 -14.04
C PRO A 73 -8.54 3.34 -14.27
N SER A 74 -7.64 2.61 -13.61
CA SER A 74 -7.51 1.15 -13.66
C SER A 74 -8.65 0.48 -12.91
N ILE A 75 -9.43 -0.31 -13.65
CA ILE A 75 -10.37 -1.25 -13.06
C ILE A 75 -9.58 -2.51 -12.68
N LYS A 76 -9.79 -2.99 -11.47
CA LYS A 76 -9.16 -4.19 -10.91
C LYS A 76 -10.23 -5.23 -10.60
N VAL A 77 -9.78 -6.47 -10.47
CA VAL A 77 -10.61 -7.61 -10.11
C VAL A 77 -10.07 -8.20 -8.81
N ALA A 78 -10.97 -8.56 -7.89
CA ALA A 78 -10.65 -9.30 -6.68
C ALA A 78 -11.54 -10.52 -6.58
N GLU A 79 -10.95 -11.63 -6.13
CA GLU A 79 -11.61 -12.93 -5.98
C GLU A 79 -11.32 -13.46 -4.57
N GLU A 80 -12.37 -13.92 -3.89
CA GLU A 80 -12.30 -14.51 -2.56
C GLU A 80 -13.32 -15.65 -2.45
N GLY A 81 -12.84 -16.88 -2.62
CA GLY A 81 -13.70 -18.06 -2.70
C GLY A 81 -14.71 -17.92 -3.86
N PRO A 82 -16.03 -17.99 -3.61
CA PRO A 82 -17.05 -17.84 -4.66
C PRO A 82 -17.32 -16.37 -5.04
N LYS A 83 -16.70 -15.40 -4.35
CA LYS A 83 -16.94 -13.97 -4.59
C LYS A 83 -15.98 -13.44 -5.62
N LYS A 84 -16.50 -12.62 -6.53
CA LYS A 84 -15.73 -11.85 -7.50
C LYS A 84 -16.23 -10.41 -7.52
N SER A 85 -15.31 -9.46 -7.60
CA SER A 85 -15.65 -8.03 -7.61
C SER A 85 -14.76 -7.26 -8.57
N TRP A 86 -15.37 -6.43 -9.40
CA TRP A 86 -14.66 -5.42 -10.17
C TRP A 86 -14.71 -4.12 -9.38
N TYR A 87 -13.56 -3.50 -9.18
CA TYR A 87 -13.44 -2.34 -8.32
C TYR A 87 -12.43 -1.34 -8.87
N VAL A 88 -12.46 -0.14 -8.31
CA VAL A 88 -11.46 0.91 -8.56
C VAL A 88 -10.91 1.42 -7.24
N LYS A 89 -9.61 1.69 -7.20
CA LYS A 89 -8.98 2.28 -6.02
C LYS A 89 -9.16 3.78 -5.97
N LEU A 90 -9.14 4.31 -4.76
CA LEU A 90 -9.00 5.74 -4.55
C LEU A 90 -7.52 6.12 -4.72
N LYS A 91 -7.22 7.22 -5.41
CA LYS A 91 -5.84 7.73 -5.50
C LYS A 91 -5.32 8.23 -4.15
N ASN A 92 -6.21 8.80 -3.36
CA ASN A 92 -5.93 9.51 -2.12
C ASN A 92 -5.89 8.57 -0.90
N GLN A 93 -5.17 7.45 -0.97
CA GLN A 93 -5.16 6.44 0.11
C GLN A 93 -4.73 7.04 1.45
N ASN A 94 -3.63 7.80 1.47
CA ASN A 94 -3.10 8.40 2.69
C ASN A 94 -4.02 9.51 3.22
N ASP A 95 -4.66 10.29 2.35
CA ASP A 95 -5.59 11.34 2.79
C ASP A 95 -6.79 10.73 3.52
N TRP A 96 -7.33 9.60 3.03
CA TRP A 96 -8.37 8.85 3.73
C TRP A 96 -7.89 8.29 5.08
N LYS A 97 -6.65 7.78 5.16
CA LYS A 97 -6.08 7.32 6.45
C LYS A 97 -5.97 8.48 7.44
N ASN A 98 -5.47 9.63 6.99
CA ASN A 98 -5.31 10.84 7.79
C ASN A 98 -6.68 11.40 8.23
N PHE A 99 -7.67 11.42 7.34
CA PHE A 99 -9.04 11.82 7.65
C PHE A 99 -9.64 10.97 8.77
N LEU A 100 -9.49 9.64 8.69
CA LEU A 100 -9.95 8.76 9.77
C LEU A 100 -9.15 8.94 11.05
N TYR A 101 -7.83 9.16 10.96
CA TYR A 101 -6.99 9.41 12.12
C TYR A 101 -7.42 10.70 12.85
N ASN A 102 -7.68 11.78 12.11
CA ASN A 102 -8.11 13.06 12.68
C ASN A 102 -9.50 12.95 13.30
N MET A 103 -10.42 12.21 12.67
CA MET A 103 -11.78 12.03 13.16
C MET A 103 -11.88 11.07 14.36
N LEU A 104 -11.06 10.01 14.40
CA LEU A 104 -11.20 8.90 15.36
C LEU A 104 -10.01 8.76 16.32
N GLY A 105 -8.99 9.61 16.21
CA GLY A 105 -7.72 9.47 16.93
C GLY A 105 -6.88 8.23 16.55
N LYS A 106 -7.38 7.38 15.64
CA LYS A 106 -6.66 6.21 15.08
C LYS A 106 -7.29 5.74 13.77
N VAL A 107 -6.56 4.93 13.02
CA VAL A 107 -7.07 4.27 11.80
C VAL A 107 -7.56 2.86 12.16
N PRO A 108 -8.87 2.55 12.09
CA PRO A 108 -9.40 1.27 12.56
C PRO A 108 -8.91 0.04 11.78
N ASN A 109 -8.73 0.20 10.47
CA ASN A 109 -8.19 -0.81 9.58
C ASN A 109 -6.97 -0.21 8.86
N PRO A 110 -5.77 -0.21 9.48
CA PRO A 110 -4.59 0.46 8.92
C PRO A 110 -4.14 -0.15 7.57
N ASP A 111 -4.40 -1.44 7.39
CA ASP A 111 -4.07 -2.20 6.18
C ASP A 111 -5.20 -2.14 5.14
N ARG A 112 -6.27 -1.37 5.36
CA ARG A 112 -7.36 -1.24 4.38
C ARG A 112 -6.89 -0.46 3.17
N VAL A 113 -7.30 -0.93 1.99
CA VAL A 113 -7.23 -0.14 0.77
C VAL A 113 -8.61 0.42 0.45
N TYR A 114 -8.70 1.73 0.37
CA TYR A 114 -9.93 2.42 0.01
C TYR A 114 -10.20 2.19 -1.47
N HIS A 115 -11.34 1.60 -1.75
CA HIS A 115 -11.79 1.27 -3.09
C HIS A 115 -13.30 1.45 -3.17
N ILE A 116 -13.81 1.39 -4.39
CA ILE A 116 -15.23 1.35 -4.71
C ILE A 116 -15.45 0.11 -5.56
N SER A 117 -16.27 -0.81 -5.07
CA SER A 117 -16.78 -1.91 -5.90
C SER A 117 -17.75 -1.34 -6.92
N LEU A 118 -17.53 -1.68 -8.19
CA LEU A 118 -18.35 -1.24 -9.32
C LEU A 118 -19.43 -2.28 -9.64
N ALA A 119 -19.04 -3.55 -9.62
CA ALA A 119 -19.87 -4.69 -9.94
C ALA A 119 -19.38 -5.92 -9.17
N ASN A 120 -20.26 -6.90 -9.03
CA ASN A 120 -19.94 -8.24 -8.54
C ASN A 120 -20.89 -9.24 -9.24
N LEU A 121 -20.91 -10.50 -8.83
CA LEU A 121 -21.73 -11.52 -9.49
C LEU A 121 -23.24 -11.39 -9.22
N THR A 122 -23.66 -10.57 -8.25
CA THR A 122 -25.06 -10.52 -7.77
C THR A 122 -25.69 -9.12 -7.82
N GLY A 123 -24.89 -8.06 -7.99
CA GLY A 123 -25.29 -6.66 -7.86
C GLY A 123 -25.44 -6.20 -6.40
N ASN A 124 -25.39 -7.12 -5.43
CA ASN A 124 -25.58 -6.79 -4.02
C ASN A 124 -24.25 -6.34 -3.39
N LYS A 125 -24.19 -5.11 -2.88
CA LYS A 125 -22.99 -4.55 -2.23
C LYS A 125 -22.40 -5.40 -1.08
N ARG A 126 -23.19 -6.27 -0.46
CA ARG A 126 -22.73 -7.18 0.63
C ARG A 126 -21.92 -8.37 0.12
N ASP A 127 -22.04 -8.69 -1.17
CA ASP A 127 -21.31 -9.80 -1.80
C ASP A 127 -19.97 -9.34 -2.41
N SER A 128 -19.68 -8.04 -2.31
CA SER A 128 -18.39 -7.49 -2.75
C SER A 128 -17.23 -7.94 -1.85
N VAL A 129 -16.09 -8.20 -2.49
CA VAL A 129 -14.85 -8.57 -1.81
C VAL A 129 -14.26 -7.34 -1.11
N ALA A 130 -14.01 -7.45 0.20
CA ALA A 130 -13.42 -6.37 0.97
C ALA A 130 -11.90 -6.38 0.79
N ILE A 131 -11.36 -5.29 0.24
CA ILE A 131 -9.93 -5.23 -0.06
C ILE A 131 -9.11 -4.74 1.15
N VAL A 132 -8.19 -5.58 1.62
CA VAL A 132 -7.07 -5.19 2.50
C VAL A 132 -5.75 -5.33 1.74
N GLU A 133 -4.66 -4.72 2.23
CA GLU A 133 -3.32 -4.77 1.63
C GLU A 133 -2.87 -6.21 1.32
N GLU A 134 -3.35 -7.20 2.07
CA GLU A 134 -3.10 -8.62 1.85
C GLU A 134 -3.77 -9.19 0.59
N TYR A 135 -4.86 -8.59 0.10
CA TYR A 135 -5.59 -8.98 -1.13
C TYR A 135 -5.27 -8.10 -2.34
N ILE A 136 -4.27 -7.21 -2.23
CA ILE A 136 -3.88 -6.32 -3.33
C ILE A 136 -2.63 -6.89 -3.98
N THR A 137 -2.82 -7.62 -5.06
CA THR A 137 -1.78 -7.91 -6.05
C THR A 137 -1.65 -6.74 -7.03
N GLU A 138 -1.49 -5.52 -6.53
CA GLU A 138 -1.03 -4.44 -7.41
C GLU A 138 0.48 -4.38 -7.39
N ASP A 139 1.03 -4.66 -8.55
CA ASP A 139 2.42 -4.40 -8.86
C ASP A 139 2.75 -2.94 -8.54
N ILE A 140 3.75 -2.75 -7.70
CA ILE A 140 4.33 -1.43 -7.43
C ILE A 140 4.84 -0.87 -8.75
N THR A 141 4.42 0.34 -9.09
CA THR A 141 4.90 0.99 -10.32
C THR A 141 6.31 1.53 -10.12
N LYS A 142 7.02 1.79 -11.23
CA LYS A 142 8.33 2.46 -11.16
C LYS A 142 8.24 3.82 -10.45
N SER A 143 7.18 4.60 -10.70
CA SER A 143 6.98 5.90 -10.04
C SER A 143 6.80 5.76 -8.53
N ASP A 144 6.21 4.67 -8.05
CA ASP A 144 6.08 4.40 -6.62
C ASP A 144 7.44 4.07 -6.02
N LEU A 145 8.26 3.27 -6.71
CA LEU A 145 9.63 2.95 -6.28
C LEU A 145 10.53 4.18 -6.27
N ASP A 146 10.43 5.05 -7.28
CA ASP A 146 11.18 6.31 -7.32
C ASP A 146 10.85 7.21 -6.11
N GLN A 147 9.60 7.17 -5.60
CA GLN A 147 9.22 7.89 -4.38
C GLN A 147 9.80 7.24 -3.12
N VAL A 148 9.84 5.91 -3.06
CA VAL A 148 10.48 5.17 -1.96
C VAL A 148 11.98 5.44 -1.92
N GLU A 149 12.65 5.46 -3.07
CA GLU A 149 14.08 5.76 -3.20
C GLU A 149 14.38 7.18 -2.71
N LYS A 150 13.66 8.19 -3.21
CA LYS A 150 13.78 9.59 -2.73
C LYS A 150 13.53 9.74 -1.23
N TYR A 151 12.60 8.96 -0.67
CA TYR A 151 12.35 8.96 0.77
C TYR A 151 13.55 8.38 1.54
N ALA A 152 14.07 7.22 1.10
CA ALA A 152 15.19 6.56 1.72
C ALA A 152 16.46 7.43 1.63
N ASP A 153 16.70 8.02 0.46
CA ASP A 153 17.79 8.95 0.19
C ASP A 153 17.75 10.15 1.15
N ARG A 154 16.63 10.87 1.21
CA ARG A 154 16.45 11.99 2.18
C ARG A 154 16.68 11.56 3.63
N LEU A 155 16.26 10.35 3.99
CA LEU A 155 16.41 9.84 5.35
C LEU A 155 17.89 9.54 5.68
N PHE A 156 18.64 8.95 4.76
CA PHE A 156 20.04 8.56 4.95
C PHE A 156 21.03 9.67 4.64
N ALA A 157 20.65 10.71 3.91
CA ALA A 157 21.43 11.93 3.72
C ALA A 157 21.82 12.57 5.07
N ALA A 158 20.99 12.42 6.11
CA ALA A 158 21.29 12.86 7.48
C ALA A 158 22.53 12.20 8.09
N VAL A 159 23.02 11.10 7.51
CA VAL A 159 24.25 10.40 7.91
C VAL A 159 25.26 10.30 6.76
N GLY A 160 25.11 11.12 5.72
CA GLY A 160 26.04 11.21 4.60
C GLY A 160 26.03 9.99 3.68
N ILE A 161 24.87 9.37 3.49
CA ILE A 161 24.68 8.25 2.58
C ILE A 161 23.55 8.53 1.60
N ASP A 162 23.80 8.26 0.32
CA ASP A 162 22.77 8.21 -0.71
C ASP A 162 22.24 6.78 -0.85
N VAL A 163 20.96 6.63 -1.21
CA VAL A 163 20.33 5.32 -1.38
C VAL A 163 19.94 5.12 -2.83
N GLU A 164 20.41 4.02 -3.41
CA GLU A 164 20.14 3.68 -4.82
C GLU A 164 19.50 2.30 -4.97
N PHE A 165 18.53 2.20 -5.88
CA PHE A 165 17.90 0.92 -6.22
C PHE A 165 18.44 0.37 -7.54
N THR A 166 18.93 -0.86 -7.50
CA THR A 166 19.32 -1.56 -8.74
C THR A 166 18.10 -1.95 -9.57
N ARG A 167 18.28 -2.14 -10.87
CA ARG A 167 17.23 -2.72 -11.74
C ARG A 167 16.69 -4.04 -11.18
N HIS A 168 17.58 -4.88 -10.65
CA HIS A 168 17.20 -6.15 -10.05
C HIS A 168 16.33 -5.97 -8.80
N PHE A 169 16.54 -4.93 -7.99
CA PHE A 169 15.63 -4.59 -6.91
C PHE A 169 14.23 -4.31 -7.45
N LEU A 170 14.11 -3.46 -8.48
CA LEU A 170 12.82 -3.07 -9.07
C LEU A 170 12.05 -4.29 -9.58
N ASP A 171 12.71 -5.17 -10.33
CA ASP A 171 12.11 -6.40 -10.85
C ASP A 171 11.61 -7.32 -9.72
N ARG A 172 12.33 -7.34 -8.60
CA ARG A 172 12.10 -8.28 -7.50
C ARG A 172 11.02 -7.85 -6.53
N VAL A 173 10.62 -6.58 -6.51
CA VAL A 173 9.53 -6.07 -5.66
C VAL A 173 8.20 -6.76 -5.99
N ASN A 174 7.90 -6.88 -7.29
CA ASN A 174 6.65 -7.44 -7.81
C ASN A 174 6.75 -8.92 -8.19
N ASP A 175 7.88 -9.55 -7.91
CA ASP A 175 8.14 -10.91 -8.36
C ASP A 175 7.29 -11.93 -7.60
N GLU A 176 6.62 -12.83 -8.35
CA GLU A 176 5.73 -13.87 -7.83
C GLU A 176 6.38 -14.77 -6.76
N ARG A 177 7.71 -14.90 -6.77
CA ARG A 177 8.46 -15.64 -5.74
C ARG A 177 8.26 -15.09 -4.33
N ASN A 178 7.84 -13.84 -4.20
CA ASN A 178 7.51 -13.24 -2.91
C ASN A 178 6.22 -13.80 -2.30
N LYS A 179 5.36 -14.47 -3.11
CA LYS A 179 4.03 -15.01 -2.78
C LYS A 179 3.02 -13.94 -2.36
N LYS A 180 3.35 -13.18 -1.31
CA LYS A 180 2.68 -11.97 -0.87
C LYS A 180 3.47 -10.75 -1.39
N PRO A 181 2.82 -9.83 -2.14
CA PRO A 181 3.46 -8.61 -2.63
C PRO A 181 4.18 -7.85 -1.52
N ILE A 182 5.30 -7.20 -1.86
CA ILE A 182 6.01 -6.31 -0.95
C ILE A 182 5.45 -4.91 -1.21
N SER A 183 4.83 -4.26 -0.23
CA SER A 183 4.18 -2.96 -0.43
C SER A 183 5.14 -1.77 -0.27
N THR A 184 4.78 -0.60 -0.81
CA THR A 184 5.54 0.64 -0.61
C THR A 184 5.64 1.01 0.87
N ALA A 185 4.58 0.76 1.64
CA ALA A 185 4.58 0.98 3.09
C ALA A 185 5.54 0.03 3.82
N GLU A 186 5.67 -1.22 3.38
CA GLU A 186 6.67 -2.15 3.91
C GLU A 186 8.09 -1.71 3.58
N LEU A 187 8.35 -1.22 2.36
CA LEU A 187 9.65 -0.67 1.99
C LEU A 187 10.01 0.58 2.80
N ILE A 188 9.11 1.56 2.90
CA ILE A 188 9.29 2.77 3.73
C ILE A 188 9.55 2.38 5.18
N GLY A 189 8.77 1.43 5.71
CA GLY A 189 8.93 0.89 7.06
C GLY A 189 10.30 0.23 7.26
N LEU A 190 10.77 -0.54 6.26
CA LEU A 190 12.09 -1.17 6.26
C LEU A 190 13.19 -0.13 6.39
N PHE A 191 13.25 0.87 5.51
CA PHE A 191 14.25 1.94 5.56
C PHE A 191 14.20 2.75 6.85
N LYS A 192 13.00 3.07 7.33
CA LYS A 192 12.83 3.79 8.61
C LYS A 192 13.42 3.02 9.80
N LYS A 193 13.18 1.72 9.89
CA LYS A 193 13.75 0.87 10.96
C LYS A 193 15.25 0.70 10.80
N THR A 194 15.72 0.49 9.57
CA THR A 194 17.16 0.40 9.26
C THR A 194 17.89 1.65 9.70
N TYR A 195 17.40 2.82 9.34
CA TYR A 195 17.98 4.10 9.79
C TYR A 195 17.98 4.21 11.31
N LYS A 196 16.83 3.95 11.96
CA LYS A 196 16.70 4.06 13.41
C LYS A 196 17.69 3.16 14.17
N LYS A 197 17.91 1.94 13.68
CA LYS A 197 18.72 0.93 14.38
C LYS A 197 20.18 0.91 13.95
N HIS A 198 20.44 1.13 12.66
CA HIS A 198 21.74 0.94 12.02
C HIS A 198 22.25 2.19 11.27
N GLY A 199 21.51 3.30 11.26
CA GLY A 199 21.88 4.52 10.52
C GLY A 199 23.23 5.13 10.93
N LYS A 200 23.68 4.93 12.17
CA LYS A 200 25.03 5.34 12.61
C LYS A 200 26.13 4.32 12.31
N LYS A 201 25.75 3.07 12.00
CA LYS A 201 26.66 1.95 11.75
C LYS A 201 26.99 1.84 10.26
N ILE A 202 25.98 1.98 9.41
CA ILE A 202 26.11 1.82 7.95
C ILE A 202 27.16 2.76 7.34
N PRO A 203 27.27 4.06 7.71
CA PRO A 203 28.30 4.96 7.16
C PRO A 203 29.73 4.61 7.56
N LYS A 204 29.91 3.68 8.50
CA LYS A 204 31.22 3.23 8.99
C LYS A 204 31.64 1.88 8.39
N LEU A 205 30.83 1.32 7.50
CA LEU A 205 31.18 0.10 6.79
C LEU A 205 32.17 0.44 5.68
N ASP A 206 33.12 -0.46 5.46
CA ASP A 206 34.10 -0.29 4.38
C ASP A 206 33.39 -0.34 3.01
N PRO A 207 33.93 0.34 1.99
CA PRO A 207 33.50 0.15 0.61
C PRO A 207 33.53 -1.32 0.22
N ASP A 208 32.62 -1.71 -0.67
CA ASP A 208 32.35 -3.08 -1.11
C ASP A 208 31.78 -4.03 -0.03
N THR A 209 31.52 -3.53 1.19
CA THR A 209 30.85 -4.32 2.24
C THR A 209 29.47 -4.75 1.77
N GLN A 210 29.26 -6.07 1.68
CA GLN A 210 27.94 -6.65 1.41
C GLN A 210 27.24 -7.04 2.70
N ALA A 211 25.99 -6.62 2.83
CA ALA A 211 25.17 -6.90 3.99
C ALA A 211 23.70 -7.11 3.61
N VAL A 212 22.91 -7.60 4.55
CA VAL A 212 21.48 -7.88 4.37
C VAL A 212 20.69 -7.29 5.53
N VAL A 213 19.79 -6.36 5.23
CA VAL A 213 18.76 -5.95 6.20
C VAL A 213 17.69 -7.02 6.29
N LYS A 214 17.31 -7.44 7.50
CA LYS A 214 16.30 -8.49 7.73
C LYS A 214 15.16 -7.99 8.63
N ASP A 215 13.95 -7.83 8.09
CA ASP A 215 12.72 -7.64 8.86
C ASP A 215 12.10 -9.03 9.12
N MET A 216 12.48 -9.64 10.23
CA MET A 216 12.06 -10.99 10.62
C MET A 216 10.54 -11.08 10.88
N LYS A 217 9.86 -9.96 11.15
CA LYS A 217 8.40 -9.97 11.38
C LYS A 217 7.63 -10.13 10.06
N ARG A 218 8.19 -9.66 8.95
CA ARG A 218 7.55 -9.67 7.63
C ARG A 218 8.22 -10.61 6.64
N ASP A 219 9.28 -11.29 7.06
CA ASP A 219 10.14 -12.12 6.23
C ASP A 219 10.75 -11.35 5.05
N ILE A 220 10.98 -10.05 5.19
CA ILE A 220 11.54 -9.20 4.13
C ILE A 220 13.05 -9.09 4.31
N ASN A 221 13.80 -9.38 3.24
CA ASN A 221 15.25 -9.35 3.22
C ASN A 221 15.73 -8.44 2.09
N MET A 222 16.60 -7.50 2.42
CA MET A 222 17.18 -6.54 1.48
C MET A 222 18.70 -6.61 1.50
N PRO A 223 19.30 -7.42 0.62
CA PRO A 223 20.73 -7.37 0.35
C PRO A 223 21.14 -6.03 -0.26
N PHE A 224 22.22 -5.46 0.25
CA PHE A 224 22.82 -4.23 -0.26
C PHE A 224 24.35 -4.34 -0.26
N VAL A 225 24.99 -3.40 -0.96
CA VAL A 225 26.43 -3.16 -0.91
C VAL A 225 26.70 -1.69 -0.65
N ILE A 226 27.78 -1.40 0.05
CA ILE A 226 28.29 -0.05 0.21
C ILE A 226 29.25 0.26 -0.94
N ASN A 227 28.97 1.29 -1.71
CA ASN A 227 29.86 1.79 -2.77
C ASN A 227 30.29 3.22 -2.44
N ILE A 228 31.35 3.68 -3.11
CA ILE A 228 31.71 5.10 -3.14
C ILE A 228 31.48 5.61 -4.56
N ASP A 229 30.78 6.72 -4.72
CA ASP A 229 30.57 7.37 -6.00
C ASP A 229 31.83 8.12 -6.47
N LYS A 230 31.81 8.69 -7.68
CA LYS A 230 32.95 9.43 -8.22
C LYS A 230 33.30 10.70 -7.43
N ASN A 231 32.38 11.19 -6.61
CA ASN A 231 32.53 12.40 -5.81
C ASN A 231 32.96 12.09 -4.36
N GLY A 232 33.15 10.81 -4.01
CA GLY A 232 33.54 10.39 -2.67
C GLY A 232 32.37 10.19 -1.71
N MET A 233 31.11 10.24 -2.18
CA MET A 233 29.93 9.97 -1.36
C MET A 233 29.67 8.47 -1.23
N LEU A 234 29.28 8.04 -0.03
CA LEU A 234 28.94 6.65 0.25
C LEU A 234 27.51 6.36 -0.23
N ASN A 235 27.36 5.33 -1.06
CA ASN A 235 26.07 4.89 -1.57
C ASN A 235 25.70 3.54 -0.95
N LEU A 236 24.51 3.46 -0.37
CA LEU A 236 23.87 2.19 -0.07
C LEU A 236 23.12 1.74 -1.32
N VAL A 237 23.69 0.77 -2.03
CA VAL A 237 23.10 0.22 -3.25
C VAL A 237 22.29 -1.02 -2.89
N ALA A 238 20.95 -0.89 -2.91
CA ALA A 238 20.04 -2.01 -2.67
C ALA A 238 20.02 -2.94 -3.90
N LYS A 239 20.62 -4.13 -3.73
CA LYS A 239 20.85 -5.08 -4.84
C LYS A 239 19.60 -5.87 -5.20
N THR A 240 18.77 -6.16 -4.22
CA THR A 240 17.54 -6.96 -4.41
C THR A 240 16.62 -6.80 -3.21
N ILE A 241 15.39 -7.30 -3.34
CA ILE A 241 14.44 -7.44 -2.25
C ILE A 241 13.74 -8.79 -2.38
N MET A 242 13.42 -9.41 -1.26
CA MET A 242 12.65 -10.65 -1.28
C MET A 242 11.87 -10.89 0.00
N ARG A 243 10.66 -11.43 -0.15
CA ARG A 243 9.91 -12.02 0.95
C ARG A 243 10.25 -13.51 1.05
N LYS A 244 11.10 -13.86 2.00
CA LYS A 244 11.57 -15.23 2.20
C LYS A 244 11.80 -15.52 3.68
N LYS A 245 10.99 -16.43 4.21
CA LYS A 245 11.15 -16.98 5.55
C LYS A 245 12.46 -17.78 5.65
N ASP A 246 13.07 -17.76 6.82
CA ASP A 246 14.31 -18.50 7.13
C ASP A 246 15.46 -18.22 6.14
N PHE A 247 15.54 -16.99 5.64
CA PHE A 247 16.61 -16.55 4.74
C PHE A 247 17.98 -16.68 5.42
N ARG A 248 18.92 -17.35 4.73
CA ARG A 248 20.30 -17.56 5.18
C ARG A 248 21.26 -16.88 4.21
N THR A 249 22.31 -16.28 4.75
CA THR A 249 23.39 -15.67 3.98
C THR A 249 24.69 -15.80 4.77
N SER A 250 25.83 -15.79 4.07
CA SER A 250 27.16 -15.62 4.67
C SER A 250 27.53 -14.15 4.87
N ASN A 251 26.76 -13.22 4.29
CA ASN A 251 27.01 -11.78 4.40
C ASN A 251 26.59 -11.25 5.77
N MET A 252 27.05 -10.04 6.11
CA MET A 252 26.69 -9.39 7.37
C MET A 252 25.17 -9.20 7.48
N GLU A 253 24.56 -9.65 8.57
CA GLU A 253 23.12 -9.46 8.81
C GLU A 253 22.84 -8.23 9.69
N LEU A 254 21.87 -7.41 9.27
CA LEU A 254 21.37 -6.25 9.99
C LEU A 254 19.88 -6.43 10.31
N PRO A 255 19.53 -7.09 11.42
CA PRO A 255 18.12 -7.34 11.78
C PRO A 255 17.44 -6.05 12.23
N VAL A 256 16.17 -5.84 11.84
CA VAL A 256 15.37 -4.61 12.12
C VAL A 256 13.96 -4.87 12.62
#